data_AF-A0A924XDK0-F1
#
_entry.id   AF-A0A924XDK0-F1
#
_cell.length_a   1.000
_cell.length_b   1.000
_cell.length_c   1.000
_cell.angle_alpha   90.00
_cell.angle_beta   90.00
_cell.angle_gamma   90.00
#
_symmetry.space_group_name_H-M   'P 1'
#
loop_
_entity.id
_entity.type
_entity.pdbx_description
1 polymer ?
#
loop_
_entity_poly.entity_id
_entity_poly.type
_entity_poly.pdbx_seq_one_letter_code
_entity_poly.pdbx_strand_id
1 'polypeptide(L)'
;RRHARIKRDWNGFLAEDVGSKNGVLVNDQLVKKSRRLKDRDELTIGPVKVVFIDPDADLLRALEDVDGFPKDEHEPEVNEGDPSVIGEPMGNEGTSGEEGPQVLEGEGTLGEAEEGEEGGADNLAEADIDPALLEHRPSRLPNEWIVIGLVSFLLLASITLILVILT
;
A
#
# COMPACT_ATOMS: atom_id res chain seq x y z
N ARG A 1 -17.79 7.47 7.16
CA ARG A 1 -17.15 8.21 6.03
C ARG A 1 -16.22 7.27 5.28
N ARG A 2 -16.01 7.44 3.96
CA ARG A 2 -15.01 6.68 3.18
C ARG A 2 -13.84 7.63 2.87
N HIS A 3 -12.60 7.18 3.08
CA HIS A 3 -11.40 8.01 2.94
C HIS A 3 -10.53 7.55 1.77
N ALA A 4 -10.16 6.28 1.78
CA ALA A 4 -9.41 5.65 0.71
C ALA A 4 -10.14 4.40 0.21
N ARG A 5 -9.81 3.97 -1.00
CA ARG A 5 -10.17 2.66 -1.54
C ARG A 5 -8.90 2.01 -2.08
N ILE A 6 -8.66 0.77 -1.68
CA ILE A 6 -7.64 -0.08 -2.29
C ILE A 6 -8.34 -1.01 -3.29
N LYS A 7 -7.84 -1.08 -4.52
CA LYS A 7 -8.29 -2.00 -5.56
C LYS A 7 -7.14 -2.90 -5.96
N ARG A 8 -7.44 -4.17 -6.23
CA ARG A 8 -6.51 -5.09 -6.88
C ARG A 8 -6.85 -5.14 -8.37
N ASP A 9 -5.85 -4.98 -9.22
CA ASP A 9 -5.94 -5.20 -10.67
C ASP A 9 -4.95 -6.31 -11.08
N TRP A 10 -4.74 -6.45 -12.40
CA TRP A 10 -3.85 -7.47 -12.97
C TRP A 10 -2.36 -7.24 -12.67
N ASN A 11 -1.97 -6.01 -12.35
CA ASN A 11 -0.59 -5.57 -12.10
C ASN A 11 -0.37 -5.20 -10.62
N GLY A 12 -1.23 -5.65 -9.70
CA GLY A 12 -1.06 -5.47 -8.25
C GLY A 12 -2.14 -4.59 -7.62
N PHE A 13 -1.73 -3.64 -6.77
CA PHE A 13 -2.65 -2.88 -5.93
C PHE A 13 -2.63 -1.38 -6.23
N LEU A 14 -3.80 -0.75 -6.22
CA LEU A 14 -4.00 0.67 -6.46
C LEU A 14 -4.71 1.31 -5.26
N ALA A 15 -4.18 2.42 -4.76
CA ALA A 15 -4.82 3.29 -3.79
C ALA A 15 -5.52 4.47 -4.49
N GLU A 16 -6.77 4.73 -4.12
CA GLU A 16 -7.59 5.85 -4.60
C GLU A 16 -8.14 6.66 -3.40
N ASP A 17 -8.11 7.99 -3.49
CA ASP A 17 -8.89 8.85 -2.58
C ASP A 17 -10.35 8.91 -3.07
N VAL A 18 -11.31 8.71 -2.16
CA VAL A 18 -12.75 8.68 -2.45
C VAL A 18 -13.51 9.87 -1.86
N GLY A 19 -12.84 11.01 -1.68
CA GLY A 19 -13.45 12.26 -1.16
C GLY A 19 -13.12 12.51 0.31
N SER A 20 -11.91 12.16 0.71
CA SER A 20 -11.37 12.51 2.02
C SER A 20 -11.20 14.04 2.16
N LYS A 21 -11.22 14.57 3.39
CA LYS A 21 -11.08 16.03 3.63
C LYS A 21 -9.60 16.46 3.54
N ASN A 22 -8.71 15.56 3.94
CA ASN A 22 -7.29 15.84 4.13
C ASN A 22 -6.42 15.17 3.05
N GLY A 23 -7.03 14.46 2.09
CA GLY A 23 -6.30 13.63 1.16
C GLY A 23 -5.92 12.26 1.72
N VAL A 24 -5.45 11.40 0.81
CA VAL A 24 -4.68 10.20 1.11
C VAL A 24 -3.26 10.45 0.60
N LEU A 25 -2.25 10.19 1.43
CA LEU A 25 -0.85 10.28 1.03
C LEU A 25 -0.25 8.88 0.97
N VAL A 26 0.64 8.64 0.02
CA VAL A 26 1.48 7.44 -0.08
C VAL A 26 2.93 7.93 -0.10
N ASN A 27 3.77 7.48 0.81
CA ASN A 27 5.15 7.96 0.98
C ASN A 27 5.23 9.50 0.95
N ASP A 28 4.41 10.15 1.79
CA ASP A 28 4.27 11.62 1.92
C ASP A 28 3.83 12.38 0.65
N GLN A 29 3.38 11.69 -0.39
CA GLN A 29 2.89 12.32 -1.62
C GLN A 29 1.38 12.08 -1.79
N LEU A 30 0.65 13.14 -2.12
CA LEU A 30 -0.81 13.14 -2.25
C LEU A 30 -1.29 12.30 -3.44
N VAL A 31 -2.25 11.41 -3.21
CA VAL A 31 -2.90 10.61 -4.26
C VAL A 31 -3.90 11.47 -5.03
N LYS A 32 -3.64 11.76 -6.31
CA LYS A 32 -4.51 12.60 -7.16
C LYS A 32 -5.72 11.86 -7.74
N LYS A 33 -5.51 10.69 -8.34
CA LYS A 33 -6.57 9.85 -8.93
C LYS A 33 -6.46 8.42 -8.42
N SER A 34 -5.34 7.80 -8.72
CA SER A 34 -4.96 6.47 -8.27
C SER A 34 -3.43 6.41 -8.19
N ARG A 35 -2.91 5.60 -7.29
CA ARG A 35 -1.48 5.35 -7.18
C ARG A 35 -1.20 3.87 -6.97
N ARG A 36 -0.24 3.32 -7.72
CA ARG A 36 0.24 1.95 -7.55
C ARG A 36 0.95 1.84 -6.19
N LEU A 37 0.54 0.86 -5.39
CA LEU A 37 1.20 0.54 -4.13
C LEU A 37 2.30 -0.48 -4.38
N LYS A 38 3.47 -0.23 -3.79
CA LYS A 38 4.58 -1.17 -3.70
C LYS A 38 4.69 -1.70 -2.28
N ASP A 39 5.28 -2.87 -2.14
CA ASP A 39 5.58 -3.44 -0.83
C ASP A 39 6.31 -2.44 0.06
N ARG A 40 5.88 -2.37 1.33
CA ARG A 40 6.34 -1.45 2.36
C ARG A 40 6.00 0.03 2.15
N ASP A 41 5.12 0.38 1.21
CA ASP A 41 4.62 1.75 1.07
C ASP A 41 3.87 2.22 2.32
N GLU A 42 4.14 3.45 2.77
CA GLU A 42 3.45 4.07 3.89
C GLU A 42 2.27 4.91 3.40
N LEU A 43 1.06 4.58 3.84
CA LEU A 43 -0.15 5.34 3.57
C LEU A 43 -0.52 6.19 4.78
N THR A 44 -0.68 7.50 4.58
CA THR A 44 -1.27 8.40 5.56
C THR A 44 -2.72 8.69 5.20
N ILE A 45 -3.64 8.32 6.10
CA ILE A 45 -5.08 8.51 5.97
C ILE A 45 -5.57 9.30 7.18
N GLY A 46 -5.70 10.62 7.02
CA GLY A 46 -6.03 11.50 8.15
C GLY A 46 -4.92 11.43 9.22
N PRO A 47 -5.22 11.08 10.48
CA PRO A 47 -4.23 10.99 11.55
C PRO A 47 -3.51 9.63 11.60
N VAL A 48 -3.86 8.67 10.74
CA VAL A 48 -3.35 7.29 10.82
C VAL A 48 -2.33 7.05 9.71
N LYS A 49 -1.20 6.45 10.08
CA LYS A 49 -0.18 5.92 9.18
C LYS A 49 -0.27 4.39 9.16
N VAL A 50 -0.33 3.79 7.98
CA VAL A 50 -0.36 2.34 7.79
C VAL A 50 0.67 1.92 6.76
N VAL A 51 1.31 0.77 6.94
CA VAL A 51 2.26 0.21 5.99
C VAL A 51 1.55 -0.85 5.15
N PHE A 52 1.70 -0.77 3.83
CA PHE A 52 1.22 -1.77 2.90
C PHE A 52 2.24 -2.91 2.81
N ILE A 53 1.80 -4.15 2.98
CA ILE A 53 2.63 -5.35 2.88
C ILE A 53 2.10 -6.22 1.75
N ASP A 54 2.98 -6.54 0.79
CA ASP A 54 2.68 -7.48 -0.28
C ASP A 54 3.46 -8.78 -0.05
N PRO A 55 2.79 -9.90 0.30
CA PRO A 55 3.47 -11.16 0.58
C PRO A 55 4.19 -11.74 -0.64
N ASP A 56 3.78 -11.37 -1.85
CA ASP A 56 4.36 -11.89 -3.09
C ASP A 56 5.61 -11.07 -3.50
N ALA A 57 5.89 -9.93 -2.85
CA ALA A 57 6.94 -9.01 -3.27
C ALA A 57 8.35 -9.59 -3.21
N ASP A 58 8.67 -10.39 -2.18
CA ASP A 58 10.00 -11.01 -2.07
C ASP A 58 10.22 -12.05 -3.18
N LEU A 59 9.15 -12.78 -3.55
CA LEU A 59 9.19 -13.70 -4.68
C LEU A 59 9.34 -12.95 -6.01
N LEU A 60 8.59 -11.87 -6.21
CA LEU A 60 8.66 -11.05 -7.43
C LEU A 60 10.06 -10.45 -7.61
N ARG A 61 10.66 -9.93 -6.54
CA ARG A 61 12.04 -9.41 -6.55
C ARG A 61 13.05 -10.46 -6.98
N ALA A 62 12.93 -11.70 -6.49
CA ALA A 62 13.82 -12.80 -6.88
C ALA A 62 13.72 -13.17 -8.37
N LEU A 63 12.61 -12.82 -9.03
CA LEU A 63 12.39 -13.06 -10.45
C LEU A 63 12.83 -11.88 -11.34
N GLU A 64 13.16 -10.71 -10.77
CA GLU A 64 13.54 -9.51 -11.54
C GLU A 64 14.83 -9.71 -12.37
N ASP A 65 15.69 -10.65 -11.95
CA ASP A 65 16.93 -11.01 -12.66
C ASP A 65 16.72 -12.03 -13.78
N VAL A 66 15.51 -12.56 -13.95
CA VAL A 66 15.19 -13.50 -15.02
C VAL A 66 14.98 -12.75 -16.32
N ASP A 67 15.68 -13.18 -17.37
CA ASP A 67 15.53 -12.62 -18.72
C ASP A 67 14.06 -12.67 -19.18
N GLY A 68 13.54 -11.51 -19.58
CA GLY A 68 12.15 -11.36 -20.04
C GLY A 68 11.11 -11.09 -18.95
N PHE A 69 11.52 -10.95 -17.68
CA PHE A 69 10.62 -10.47 -16.63
C PHE A 69 10.39 -8.96 -16.78
N PRO A 70 9.13 -8.48 -16.78
CA PRO A 70 8.85 -7.06 -16.87
C PRO A 70 9.37 -6.35 -15.62
N LYS A 71 10.29 -5.39 -15.80
CA LYS A 71 10.72 -4.48 -14.75
C LYS A 71 9.73 -3.32 -14.71
N ASP A 72 9.16 -3.05 -13.54
CA ASP A 72 8.30 -1.87 -13.35
C ASP A 72 9.17 -0.61 -13.41
N GLU A 73 9.43 -0.12 -14.62
CA GLU A 73 10.16 1.14 -14.91
C GLU A 73 9.37 2.40 -14.49
N HIS A 74 8.27 2.24 -13.75
CA HIS A 74 7.51 3.35 -13.22
C HIS A 74 8.22 3.90 -11.98
N GLU A 75 9.21 4.76 -12.23
CA GLU A 75 9.53 5.85 -11.32
C GLU A 75 8.22 6.60 -10.99
N PRO A 76 8.00 7.01 -9.74
CA PRO A 76 6.87 7.87 -9.45
C PRO A 76 6.96 9.07 -10.38
N GLU A 77 5.94 9.32 -11.20
CA GLU A 77 5.78 10.62 -11.87
C GLU A 77 5.77 11.69 -10.77
N VAL A 78 6.95 12.22 -10.44
CA VAL A 78 7.07 13.47 -9.74
C VAL A 78 6.52 14.47 -10.73
N ASN A 79 5.24 14.81 -10.57
CA ASN A 79 4.68 16.01 -11.19
C ASN A 79 5.40 17.21 -10.54
N GLU A 80 6.62 17.48 -10.97
CA GLU A 80 7.33 18.74 -10.75
C GLU A 80 6.64 19.81 -11.60
N GLY A 81 5.50 20.30 -11.11
CA GLY A 81 4.73 21.28 -11.84
C GLY A 81 3.44 21.63 -11.13
N ASP A 82 3.55 22.36 -10.02
CA ASP A 82 2.85 23.65 -9.86
C ASP A 82 3.28 24.32 -8.54
N PRO A 83 4.15 25.35 -8.55
CA PRO A 83 4.43 26.16 -7.37
C PRO A 83 3.34 27.24 -7.24
N SER A 84 2.08 26.87 -7.03
CA SER A 84 1.02 27.85 -6.75
C SER A 84 -0.22 27.18 -6.20
N VAL A 85 -0.38 27.15 -4.88
CA VAL A 85 -1.52 27.74 -4.13
C VAL A 85 -1.12 27.72 -2.64
N ILE A 86 -0.24 28.64 -2.23
CA ILE A 86 -0.31 29.14 -0.86
C ILE A 86 -1.39 30.20 -0.89
N GLY A 87 -2.63 29.78 -0.67
CA GLY A 87 -3.73 30.69 -0.39
C GLY A 87 -3.53 31.24 1.01
N GLU A 88 -3.02 32.47 1.12
CA GLU A 88 -3.26 33.31 2.28
C GLU A 88 -4.78 33.43 2.50
N PRO A 89 -5.22 33.41 3.76
CA PRO A 89 -5.95 34.60 4.19
C PRO A 89 -5.57 35.07 5.60
N MET A 90 -5.27 36.37 5.65
CA MET A 90 -5.77 37.35 6.62
C MET A 90 -5.48 37.11 8.12
N GLY A 91 -4.44 37.80 8.59
CA GLY A 91 -4.52 38.80 9.66
C GLY A 91 -5.46 38.54 10.85
N ASN A 92 -4.87 38.09 11.96
CA ASN A 92 -5.30 38.44 13.30
C ASN A 92 -4.03 38.81 14.09
N GLU A 93 -3.82 40.12 14.26
CA GLU A 93 -2.87 40.68 15.21
C GLU A 93 -3.60 41.08 16.51
N GLY A 94 -2.97 40.77 17.65
CA GLY A 94 -3.26 41.34 18.97
C GLY A 94 -3.19 40.30 20.09
N THR A 95 -2.00 39.97 20.62
CA THR A 95 -1.36 40.55 21.85
C THR A 95 -2.07 40.15 23.15
N SER A 96 -1.48 39.49 24.15
CA SER A 96 -0.31 39.88 24.97
C SER A 96 -0.02 38.82 26.07
N GLY A 97 1.20 38.84 26.63
CA GLY A 97 1.60 38.25 27.95
C GLY A 97 2.22 36.84 27.88
N GLU A 98 3.54 36.64 27.74
CA GLU A 98 4.57 36.69 28.81
C GLU A 98 4.16 35.97 30.12
N GLU A 99 4.80 34.83 30.39
CA GLU A 99 5.51 34.55 31.65
C GLU A 99 6.36 33.26 31.51
N GLY A 100 7.67 33.41 31.72
CA GLY A 100 8.63 32.31 31.91
C GLY A 100 8.78 31.93 33.40
N PRO A 101 9.85 31.22 33.78
CA PRO A 101 9.78 29.85 34.30
C PRO A 101 10.00 29.75 35.83
N GLN A 102 9.51 28.67 36.46
CA GLN A 102 9.93 28.30 37.82
C GLN A 102 10.26 26.80 37.95
N VAL A 103 11.28 26.58 38.76
CA VAL A 103 12.21 25.45 38.89
C VAL A 103 11.81 24.60 40.12
N LEU A 104 12.56 23.52 40.34
CA LEU A 104 12.84 22.75 41.57
C LEU A 104 12.18 21.36 41.61
N GLU A 105 12.79 20.25 42.02
CA GLU A 105 14.17 19.70 42.13
C GLU A 105 14.01 18.38 42.95
N GLY A 106 14.95 17.44 42.85
CA GLY A 106 15.09 16.27 43.74
C GLY A 106 15.03 14.93 42.99
N GLU A 107 16.12 14.43 42.39
CA GLU A 107 17.27 13.70 43.00
C GLU A 107 16.92 12.35 43.65
N GLY A 108 17.58 11.29 43.15
CA GLY A 108 17.54 9.93 43.67
C GLY A 108 18.28 8.95 42.76
N THR A 109 19.60 8.91 42.90
CA THR A 109 20.57 7.97 42.31
C THR A 109 20.37 6.54 42.87
N LEU A 110 20.68 5.44 42.16
CA LEU A 110 21.98 4.76 42.06
C LEU A 110 21.76 3.37 41.40
N GLY A 111 22.72 2.92 40.59
CA GLY A 111 23.14 1.52 40.41
C GLY A 111 22.14 0.54 39.77
N GLU A 112 22.48 -0.46 38.95
CA GLU A 112 23.71 -1.24 38.84
C GLU A 112 23.95 -1.55 37.35
N ALA A 113 25.22 -1.50 36.96
CA ALA A 113 25.72 -2.18 35.77
C ALA A 113 26.07 -3.61 36.16
N GLU A 114 25.68 -4.59 35.34
CA GLU A 114 26.30 -5.91 35.29
C GLU A 114 26.54 -6.21 33.80
N GLU A 115 27.79 -6.57 33.53
CA GLU A 115 28.40 -6.87 32.23
C GLU A 115 28.20 -8.33 31.83
N GLY A 116 28.45 -8.62 30.55
CA GLY A 116 28.76 -9.97 30.03
C GLY A 116 27.55 -10.74 29.51
N GLU A 117 27.61 -11.51 28.42
CA GLU A 117 28.73 -12.05 27.67
C GLU A 117 28.31 -12.31 26.21
N GLU A 118 29.33 -12.47 25.37
CA GLU A 118 29.29 -12.81 23.95
C GLU A 118 28.67 -14.18 23.65
N GLY A 119 28.16 -14.35 22.43
CA GLY A 119 28.13 -15.67 21.79
C GLY A 119 26.96 -15.93 20.85
N GLY A 120 27.27 -16.38 19.63
CA GLY A 120 26.38 -17.26 18.86
C GLY A 120 25.77 -16.66 17.61
N ALA A 121 26.59 -16.47 16.58
CA ALA A 121 26.14 -16.31 15.21
C ALA A 121 25.88 -17.69 14.59
N ASP A 122 24.74 -18.30 14.91
CA ASP A 122 24.36 -19.61 14.35
C ASP A 122 22.99 -20.04 14.85
N ASN A 123 21.92 -19.56 14.21
CA ASN A 123 20.61 -20.25 14.14
C ASN A 123 19.78 -19.68 12.97
N LEU A 124 20.18 -20.00 11.73
CA LEU A 124 19.28 -20.04 10.56
C LEU A 124 18.66 -21.45 10.46
N ALA A 125 18.12 -21.96 11.57
CA ALA A 125 17.42 -23.23 11.62
C ALA A 125 15.91 -22.96 11.56
N GLU A 126 15.26 -23.59 10.59
CA GLU A 126 13.82 -23.69 10.38
C GLU A 126 13.00 -22.42 10.70
N ALA A 127 12.70 -21.62 9.67
CA ALA A 127 11.43 -20.91 9.67
C ALA A 127 10.33 -21.98 9.73
N ASP A 128 9.78 -22.19 10.92
CA ASP A 128 8.60 -23.03 11.16
C ASP A 128 7.42 -22.37 10.44
N ILE A 129 7.25 -22.70 9.16
CA ILE A 129 6.18 -22.16 8.33
C ILE A 129 4.87 -22.76 8.86
N ASP A 130 4.06 -21.93 9.53
CA ASP A 130 2.76 -22.32 10.06
C ASP A 130 1.91 -22.96 8.93
N PRO A 131 1.52 -24.24 9.04
CA PRO A 131 0.75 -24.94 8.01
C PRO A 131 -0.63 -24.31 7.76
N ALA A 132 -1.13 -23.46 8.67
CA ALA A 132 -2.35 -22.70 8.45
C ALA A 132 -2.23 -21.67 7.31
N LEU A 133 -1.02 -21.22 6.95
CA LEU A 133 -0.80 -20.33 5.80
C LEU A 133 -0.97 -21.05 4.46
N LEU A 134 -0.94 -22.39 4.45
CA LEU A 134 -1.20 -23.21 3.27
C LEU A 134 -2.70 -23.51 3.07
N GLU A 135 -3.57 -23.03 3.96
CA GLU A 135 -5.02 -23.19 3.81
C GLU A 135 -5.53 -22.30 2.68
N HIS A 136 -5.47 -22.85 1.48
CA HIS A 136 -6.01 -22.29 0.25
C HIS A 136 -7.52 -22.09 0.41
N ARG A 137 -7.94 -20.87 0.80
CA ARG A 137 -9.35 -20.48 0.70
C ARG A 137 -9.74 -20.55 -0.78
N PRO A 138 -10.69 -21.40 -1.19
CA PRO A 138 -11.11 -21.44 -2.58
C PRO A 138 -11.64 -20.05 -2.94
N SER A 139 -10.92 -19.37 -3.83
CA SER A 139 -11.34 -18.09 -4.37
C SER A 139 -12.71 -18.29 -5.00
N ARG A 140 -13.74 -17.65 -4.43
CA ARG A 140 -15.02 -17.47 -5.12
C ARG A 140 -14.68 -16.87 -6.47
N LEU A 141 -14.82 -17.65 -7.54
CA LEU A 141 -14.53 -17.18 -8.90
C LEU A 141 -15.26 -15.84 -9.09
N PRO A 142 -14.54 -14.76 -9.45
CA PRO A 142 -15.17 -13.47 -9.69
C PRO A 142 -16.29 -13.68 -10.71
N ASN A 143 -17.47 -13.13 -10.42
CA ASN A 143 -18.64 -13.13 -11.30
C ASN A 143 -18.32 -12.70 -12.74
N GLU A 144 -17.24 -11.95 -12.97
CA GLU A 144 -16.71 -11.61 -14.29
C GLU A 144 -16.35 -12.83 -15.15
N TRP A 145 -15.76 -13.88 -14.58
CA TRP A 145 -15.40 -15.10 -15.33
C TRP A 145 -16.64 -15.87 -15.81
N ILE A 146 -17.73 -15.82 -15.04
CA ILE A 146 -19.02 -16.41 -15.42
C ILE A 146 -19.60 -15.65 -16.62
N VAL A 147 -19.52 -14.32 -16.60
CA VAL A 147 -20.00 -13.48 -17.71
C VAL A 147 -19.17 -13.74 -18.98
N ILE A 148 -17.84 -13.81 -18.87
CA ILE A 148 -16.96 -14.11 -20.00
C ILE A 148 -17.28 -15.49 -20.59
N GLY A 149 -17.44 -16.51 -19.74
CA GLY A 149 -17.83 -17.85 -20.18
C GLY A 149 -19.18 -17.89 -20.90
N LEU A 150 -20.18 -17.19 -20.39
CA LEU A 150 -21.52 -17.13 -20.99
C LEU A 150 -21.51 -16.41 -22.35
N VAL A 151 -20.79 -15.30 -22.46
CA VAL A 151 -20.65 -14.56 -23.73
C VAL A 151 -19.91 -15.41 -24.77
N SER A 152 -18.83 -16.10 -24.36
CA SER A 152 -18.07 -16.98 -25.26
C SER A 152 -18.92 -18.16 -25.77
N PHE A 153 -19.72 -18.77 -24.89
CA PHE A 153 -20.67 -19.82 -25.26
C PHE A 153 -21.74 -19.34 -26.25
N LEU A 154 -22.34 -18.17 -26.02
CA LEU A 154 -23.34 -17.60 -26.94
C LEU A 154 -22.75 -17.28 -28.32
N LEU A 155 -21.50 -16.79 -28.38
CA LEU A 155 -20.80 -16.54 -29.64
C LEU A 155 -20.55 -17.83 -30.42
N LEU A 156 -20.05 -18.87 -29.76
CA LEU A 156 -19.84 -20.18 -30.39
C LEU A 156 -21.16 -20.79 -30.86
N ALA A 157 -22.20 -20.75 -30.03
CA ALA A 157 -23.52 -21.24 -30.41
C ALA A 157 -24.08 -20.48 -31.63
N SER A 158 -23.94 -19.16 -31.67
CA SER A 158 -24.37 -18.34 -32.81
C SER A 158 -23.60 -18.69 -34.09
N ILE A 159 -22.28 -18.85 -34.02
CA ILE A 159 -21.44 -19.23 -35.17
C ILE A 159 -21.84 -20.61 -35.69
N THR A 160 -22.00 -21.59 -34.79
CA THR A 160 -22.43 -22.95 -35.17
C THR A 160 -23.81 -22.95 -35.83
N LEU A 161 -24.75 -22.16 -35.32
CA LEU A 161 -26.10 -22.03 -35.89
C LEU A 161 -26.05 -21.44 -37.31
N ILE A 162 -25.23 -20.40 -37.53
CA ILE A 162 -25.05 -19.78 -38.85
C ILE A 162 -24.48 -20.79 -39.85
N LEU A 163 -23.48 -21.59 -39.45
CA LEU A 163 -22.89 -22.61 -40.30
C LEU A 163 -23.90 -23.72 -40.68
N VAL A 164 -24.76 -24.11 -39.75
CA VAL A 164 -25.84 -25.09 -40.01
C VAL A 164 -26.90 -24.53 -40.98
N ILE A 165 -27.23 -23.24 -40.90
CA ILE A 165 -28.21 -22.61 -41.81
C ILE A 165 -27.65 -22.43 -43.23
N LEU A 166 -26.33 -22.25 -43.37
CA LEU A 166 -25.65 -22.06 -44.65
C LEU A 166 -25.30 -23.38 -45.37
N THR A 167 -25.52 -24.53 -44.73
CA THR A 167 -25.27 -25.88 -45.28
C THR A 167 -26.58 -26.47 -45.82
#